data_AF-A0A9E0AGU2-F1
#
_entry.id   AF-A0A9E0AGU2-F1
#
_cell.length_a   1.000
_cell.length_b   1.000
_cell.length_c   1.000
_cell.angle_alpha   90.00
_cell.angle_beta   90.00
_cell.angle_gamma   90.00
#
_symmetry.space_group_name_H-M   'P 1'
#
loop_
_entity.id
_entity.type
_entity.pdbx_description
1 polymer ?
#
loop_
_entity_poly.entity_id
_entity_poly.type
_entity_poly.pdbx_seq_one_letter_code
_entity_poly.pdbx_strand_id
1 'polypeptide(L)'
;MALSRFWSYIIVLSVIFIFYLLASGGMYSIGHVVNGKQNDALVIAEFPVDNIKTSDTTFYAQLLAAKTTGLAIGDSTYVLQDNGIIQVCHGKQAADGIFATCKNTIMDIWLPLIGYLTFFCGLLHLLNDSNAIEKLARVLAPFFVRVFPELPKGHSAYGFMTMNFAANFLGLDNAATPFGLKAMESMQEVNADKDRASNSQIMFLCLHAAGLTLIPTSIIGYRAAQHATNPADIMLPCIITSFVGTIAALLFVSIKQRINLLNGVVIGFVTGVSAIISLLLFYVNKLSGIEKFHFTGNLSNGVLLFIILLIVAYCIWQEKIFKQNNTNIFDSFVTGAKDGFTTGLRVLPYMVAMLVALSIFRNSGLMNIIMDGLSATLNVFGVDPQIIQAIPVALMRPFSAGGSRGFMLDAMKTYGPDSLAGQLSCLFQGAAETTFYVIALYFGSVNVKETRYTLSIMLLVDLVCVLTAIVVCRLYF
;
A
#
# COMPACT_ATOMS: atom_id res chain seq x y z
N MET A 1 17.85 4.71 8.61
CA MET A 1 18.11 5.89 9.49
C MET A 1 17.24 7.10 9.12
N ALA A 2 17.11 7.52 7.85
CA ALA A 2 16.27 8.65 7.44
C ALA A 2 14.76 8.46 7.71
N LEU A 3 14.22 7.25 7.52
CA LEU A 3 12.79 6.98 7.73
C LEU A 3 12.36 7.04 9.20
N SER A 4 13.21 6.56 10.11
CA SER A 4 12.97 6.71 11.55
C SER A 4 12.88 8.18 11.94
N ARG A 5 13.70 9.05 11.33
CA ARG A 5 13.65 10.49 11.57
C ARG A 5 12.35 11.12 11.07
N PHE A 6 11.84 10.73 9.89
CA PHE A 6 10.56 11.24 9.37
C PHE A 6 9.41 11.03 10.36
N TRP A 7 9.24 9.81 10.87
CA TRP A 7 8.16 9.50 11.83
C TRP A 7 8.37 10.18 13.18
N SER A 8 9.61 10.23 13.67
CA SER A 8 9.93 11.00 14.87
C SER A 8 9.62 12.48 14.71
N TYR A 9 9.92 13.08 13.55
CA TYR A 9 9.59 14.49 13.28
C TYR A 9 8.08 14.72 13.21
N ILE A 10 7.32 13.86 12.52
CA ILE A 10 5.86 13.99 12.49
C ILE A 10 5.29 13.98 13.90
N ILE A 11 5.69 13.00 14.73
CA ILE A 11 5.18 12.89 16.11
C ILE A 11 5.56 14.13 16.91
N VAL A 12 6.86 14.50 16.91
CA VAL A 12 7.36 15.63 17.71
C VAL A 12 6.69 16.94 17.29
N LEU A 13 6.60 17.22 15.99
CA LEU A 13 5.94 18.42 15.48
C LEU A 13 4.44 18.44 15.82
N SER A 14 3.76 17.29 15.71
CA SER A 14 2.34 17.19 16.06
C SER A 14 2.11 17.45 17.55
N VAL A 15 2.93 16.87 18.42
CA VAL A 15 2.82 17.05 19.87
C VAL A 15 3.14 18.49 20.25
N ILE A 16 4.20 19.08 19.70
CA ILE A 16 4.54 20.50 19.93
C ILE A 16 3.38 21.40 19.47
N PHE A 17 2.80 21.13 18.30
CA PHE A 17 1.70 21.92 17.76
C PHE A 17 0.43 21.79 18.61
N ILE A 18 0.13 20.59 19.14
CA ILE A 18 -0.97 20.38 20.09
C ILE A 18 -0.77 21.22 21.35
N PHE A 19 0.42 21.21 21.95
CA PHE A 19 0.71 22.03 23.13
C PHE A 19 0.65 23.52 22.84
N TYR A 20 1.08 23.95 21.65
CA TYR A 20 0.90 25.32 21.19
C TYR A 20 -0.57 25.71 21.07
N LEU A 21 -1.42 24.86 20.48
CA LEU A 21 -2.86 25.09 20.38
C LEU A 21 -3.53 25.16 21.75
N LEU A 22 -3.14 24.29 22.69
CA LEU A 22 -3.61 24.34 24.07
C LEU A 22 -3.21 25.67 24.76
N ALA A 23 -1.94 26.07 24.63
CA ALA A 23 -1.43 27.29 25.25
C ALA A 23 -2.01 28.58 24.64
N SER A 24 -2.34 28.57 23.35
CA SER A 24 -2.94 29.71 22.63
C SER A 24 -4.47 29.77 22.74
N GLY A 25 -5.11 28.81 23.42
CA GLY A 25 -6.56 28.72 23.53
C GLY A 25 -7.27 28.20 22.27
N GLY A 26 -6.51 27.76 21.25
CA GLY A 26 -7.04 27.11 20.04
C GLY A 26 -7.57 25.69 20.28
N MET A 27 -7.28 25.10 21.45
CA MET A 27 -7.78 23.80 21.87
C MET A 27 -8.14 23.83 23.36
N TYR A 28 -9.36 23.41 23.71
CA TYR A 28 -9.84 23.41 25.10
C TYR A 28 -9.20 22.31 25.96
N SER A 29 -9.05 21.10 25.41
CA SER A 29 -8.46 19.96 26.11
C SER A 29 -7.75 19.05 25.13
N ILE A 30 -6.63 18.44 25.57
CA ILE A 30 -5.90 17.42 24.81
C ILE A 30 -6.44 15.99 25.04
N GLY A 31 -7.44 15.85 25.92
CA GLY A 31 -7.99 14.54 26.31
C GLY A 31 -8.54 13.75 25.11
N HIS A 32 -9.08 14.44 24.11
CA HIS A 32 -9.61 13.82 22.88
C HIS A 32 -8.50 13.20 22.00
N VAL A 33 -7.29 13.78 21.98
CA VAL A 33 -6.13 13.22 21.25
C VAL A 33 -5.72 11.86 21.83
N VAL A 34 -5.93 11.65 23.13
CA VAL A 34 -5.53 10.43 23.83
C VAL A 34 -6.68 9.41 23.89
N ASN A 35 -7.88 9.87 24.25
CA ASN A 35 -9.03 9.02 24.61
C ASN A 35 -10.22 9.11 23.65
N GLY A 36 -10.30 10.17 22.86
CA GLY A 36 -11.47 10.43 22.02
C GLY A 36 -11.58 9.46 20.86
N LYS A 37 -12.77 9.35 20.28
CA LYS A 37 -13.02 8.53 19.10
C LYS A 37 -13.25 9.40 17.88
N GLN A 38 -12.96 8.85 16.71
CA GLN A 38 -13.27 9.52 15.45
C GLN A 38 -14.75 9.88 15.39
N ASN A 39 -15.04 11.09 14.92
CA ASN A 39 -16.38 11.67 14.85
C ASN A 39 -17.02 12.10 16.18
N ASP A 40 -16.35 11.93 17.33
CA ASP A 40 -16.81 12.51 18.59
C ASP A 40 -16.84 14.05 18.48
N ALA A 41 -17.78 14.68 19.18
CA ALA A 41 -17.91 16.13 19.20
C ALA A 41 -16.74 16.75 19.97
N LEU A 42 -16.07 17.76 19.39
CA LEU A 42 -14.94 18.41 20.05
C LEU A 42 -15.43 19.51 20.98
N VAL A 43 -15.17 19.34 22.28
CA VAL A 43 -15.49 20.35 23.29
C VAL A 43 -14.56 21.55 23.13
N ILE A 44 -15.13 22.74 23.04
CA ILE A 44 -14.42 24.02 22.93
C ILE A 44 -14.57 24.91 24.16
N ALA A 45 -15.61 24.69 24.97
CA ALA A 45 -15.82 25.40 26.23
C ALA A 45 -16.75 24.61 27.17
N GLU A 46 -16.63 24.85 28.46
CA GLU A 46 -17.53 24.32 29.49
C GLU A 46 -17.89 25.42 30.48
N PHE A 47 -19.15 25.45 30.91
CA PHE A 47 -19.59 26.36 31.97
C PHE A 47 -20.69 25.73 32.83
N PRO A 48 -20.78 26.10 34.12
CA PRO A 48 -21.81 25.58 35.01
C PRO A 48 -23.19 26.10 34.58
N VAL A 49 -24.18 25.22 34.65
CA VAL A 49 -25.58 25.51 34.30
C VAL A 49 -26.18 26.64 35.14
N ASP A 50 -25.68 26.84 36.36
CA ASP A 50 -26.18 27.83 37.30
C ASP A 50 -26.08 29.27 36.78
N ASN A 51 -25.13 29.54 35.89
CA ASN A 51 -24.98 30.85 35.25
C ASN A 51 -26.13 31.16 34.27
N ILE A 52 -26.78 30.13 33.71
CA ILE A 52 -27.77 30.26 32.63
C ILE A 52 -29.20 30.09 33.13
N LYS A 53 -29.40 29.32 34.22
CA LYS A 53 -30.72 29.08 34.84
C LYS A 53 -31.51 30.36 35.09
N THR A 54 -30.85 31.47 35.38
CA THR A 54 -31.47 32.75 35.74
C THR A 54 -31.33 33.82 34.66
N SER A 55 -30.36 33.72 33.75
CA SER A 55 -30.10 34.73 32.72
C SER A 55 -30.82 34.46 31.40
N ASP A 56 -31.01 33.19 31.01
CA ASP A 56 -31.67 32.80 29.76
C ASP A 56 -32.50 31.52 29.97
N THR A 57 -33.70 31.70 30.52
CA THR A 57 -34.63 30.62 30.87
C THR A 57 -35.18 29.89 29.65
N THR A 58 -35.25 30.54 28.48
CA THR A 58 -35.73 29.92 27.24
C THR A 58 -34.67 28.97 26.68
N PHE A 59 -33.42 29.40 26.60
CA PHE A 59 -32.31 28.54 26.19
C PHE A 59 -32.11 27.36 27.14
N TYR A 60 -32.21 27.58 28.45
CA TYR A 60 -32.14 26.50 29.45
C TYR A 60 -33.27 25.46 29.27
N ALA A 61 -34.51 25.91 29.03
CA ALA A 61 -35.63 25.00 28.79
C ALA A 61 -35.44 24.16 27.52
N GLN A 62 -34.87 24.75 26.46
CA GLN A 62 -34.54 24.03 25.22
C GLN A 62 -33.43 23.00 25.43
N LEU A 63 -32.40 23.32 26.22
CA LEU A 63 -31.33 22.39 26.58
C LEU A 63 -31.84 21.20 27.42
N LEU A 64 -32.72 21.46 28.39
CA LEU A 64 -33.38 20.42 29.17
C LEU A 64 -34.24 19.50 28.30
N ALA A 65 -34.93 20.05 27.30
CA ALA A 65 -35.71 19.27 26.35
C ALA A 65 -34.83 18.43 25.43
N ALA A 66 -33.67 18.96 25.02
CA ALA A 66 -32.70 18.29 24.15
C ALA A 66 -31.86 17.21 24.87
N LYS A 67 -31.74 17.23 26.20
CA LYS A 67 -31.00 16.25 27.00
C LYS A 67 -29.62 15.92 26.38
N THR A 68 -29.32 14.63 26.20
CA THR A 68 -28.05 14.12 25.65
C THR A 68 -27.92 14.27 24.15
N THR A 69 -28.99 14.57 23.41
CA THR A 69 -28.89 14.81 21.95
C THR A 69 -28.29 16.18 21.62
N GLY A 70 -28.24 17.09 22.60
CA GLY A 70 -27.68 18.43 22.46
C GLY A 70 -28.56 19.39 21.68
N LEU A 71 -28.40 20.68 21.95
CA LEU A 71 -29.09 21.78 21.27
C LEU A 71 -28.14 22.41 20.25
N ALA A 72 -28.45 22.32 18.97
CA ALA A 72 -27.64 22.93 17.90
C ALA A 72 -28.04 24.40 17.71
N ILE A 73 -27.09 25.31 17.87
CA ILE A 73 -27.25 26.76 17.63
C ILE A 73 -26.09 27.24 16.78
N GLY A 74 -26.41 27.68 15.56
CA GLY A 74 -25.38 27.96 14.55
C GLY A 74 -24.54 26.72 14.26
N ASP A 75 -23.22 26.86 14.31
CA ASP A 75 -22.27 25.77 14.07
C ASP A 75 -21.85 25.03 15.35
N SER A 76 -22.45 25.35 16.50
CA SER A 76 -22.09 24.78 17.80
C SER A 76 -23.24 23.97 18.40
N THR A 77 -22.89 22.88 19.08
CA THR A 77 -23.84 22.03 19.80
C THR A 77 -23.61 22.18 21.30
N TYR A 78 -24.68 22.48 22.03
CA TYR A 78 -24.67 22.64 23.47
C TYR A 78 -25.24 21.38 24.12
N VAL A 79 -24.48 20.71 24.98
CA VAL A 79 -24.90 19.48 25.65
C VAL A 79 -24.89 19.69 27.15
N LEU A 80 -26.03 19.47 27.81
CA LEU A 80 -26.12 19.47 29.27
C LEU A 80 -25.71 18.09 29.80
N GLN A 81 -24.65 18.06 30.58
CA GLN A 81 -24.18 16.86 31.27
C GLN A 81 -24.92 16.67 32.59
N ASP A 82 -25.03 15.41 33.05
CA ASP A 82 -25.73 15.05 34.29
C ASP A 82 -25.13 15.71 35.55
N ASN A 83 -23.86 16.13 35.48
CA ASN A 83 -23.17 16.85 36.54
C ASN A 83 -23.47 18.37 36.58
N GLY A 84 -24.39 18.86 35.74
CA GLY A 84 -24.78 20.27 35.69
C GLY A 84 -23.80 21.16 34.91
N ILE A 85 -22.94 20.59 34.08
CA ILE A 85 -22.05 21.34 33.18
C ILE A 85 -22.65 21.38 31.78
N ILE A 86 -22.64 22.55 31.14
CA ILE A 86 -22.96 22.70 29.73
C ILE A 86 -21.65 22.64 28.95
N GLN A 87 -21.54 21.68 28.04
CA GLN A 87 -20.44 21.57 27.09
C GLN A 87 -20.83 22.21 25.78
N VAL A 88 -19.98 23.11 25.28
CA VAL A 88 -20.08 23.64 23.93
C VAL A 88 -19.15 22.84 23.05
N CYS A 89 -19.71 22.21 22.03
CA CYS A 89 -18.98 21.42 21.06
C CYS A 89 -19.01 22.08 19.69
N HIS A 90 -17.90 22.07 18.98
CA HIS A 90 -17.83 22.54 17.60
C HIS A 90 -16.95 21.61 16.77
N GLY A 91 -17.45 21.22 15.59
CA GLY A 91 -16.76 20.26 14.74
C GLY A 91 -16.70 18.85 15.33
N LYS A 92 -15.90 18.00 14.68
CA LYS A 92 -15.76 16.58 15.01
C LYS A 92 -14.30 16.18 15.04
N GLN A 93 -13.98 15.22 15.90
CA GLN A 93 -12.66 14.64 16.01
C GLN A 93 -12.25 13.93 14.70
N ALA A 94 -11.08 14.29 14.16
CA ALA A 94 -10.64 13.88 12.84
C ALA A 94 -10.21 12.41 12.76
N ALA A 95 -9.66 11.86 13.84
CA ALA A 95 -9.23 10.47 13.95
C ALA A 95 -9.38 9.96 15.39
N ASP A 96 -9.47 8.65 15.59
CA ASP A 96 -9.39 8.05 16.94
C ASP A 96 -8.17 8.57 17.71
N GLY A 97 -8.30 8.73 19.02
CA GLY A 97 -7.19 9.03 19.92
C GLY A 97 -6.26 7.82 20.08
N ILE A 98 -5.16 8.00 20.83
CA ILE A 98 -4.11 6.99 20.98
C ILE A 98 -4.66 5.63 21.44
N PHE A 99 -5.45 5.58 22.51
CA PHE A 99 -5.92 4.31 23.07
C PHE A 99 -6.94 3.62 22.17
N ALA A 100 -7.87 4.37 21.61
CA ALA A 100 -8.83 3.85 20.64
C ALA A 100 -8.11 3.30 19.40
N THR A 101 -7.08 4.01 18.91
CA THR A 101 -6.27 3.57 17.78
C THR A 101 -5.53 2.25 18.07
N CYS A 102 -4.89 2.12 19.25
CA CYS A 102 -4.24 0.87 19.65
C CYS A 102 -5.22 -0.31 19.66
N LYS A 103 -6.39 -0.13 20.28
CA LYS A 103 -7.42 -1.17 20.35
C LYS A 103 -7.91 -1.57 18.95
N ASN A 104 -8.35 -0.60 18.16
CA ASN A 104 -8.95 -0.83 16.85
C ASN A 104 -7.93 -1.43 15.87
N THR A 105 -6.66 -1.03 15.96
CA THR A 105 -5.57 -1.65 15.16
C THR A 105 -5.46 -3.16 15.41
N ILE A 106 -5.59 -3.60 16.67
CA ILE A 106 -5.48 -5.01 17.02
C ILE A 106 -6.76 -5.77 16.65
N MET A 107 -7.91 -5.24 17.09
CA MET A 107 -9.19 -5.96 17.02
C MET A 107 -9.78 -5.96 15.61
N ASP A 108 -9.75 -4.81 14.93
CA ASP A 108 -10.50 -4.61 13.70
C ASP A 108 -9.61 -4.82 12.46
N ILE A 109 -8.30 -4.55 12.57
CA ILE A 109 -7.40 -4.62 11.41
C ILE A 109 -6.50 -5.87 11.48
N TRP A 110 -5.70 -5.99 12.54
CA TRP A 110 -4.64 -6.99 12.62
C TRP A 110 -5.16 -8.42 12.76
N LEU A 111 -6.17 -8.63 13.61
CA LEU A 111 -6.71 -9.97 13.85
C LEU A 111 -7.33 -10.58 12.57
N PRO A 112 -8.19 -9.87 11.80
CA PRO A 112 -8.65 -10.37 10.51
C PRO A 112 -7.50 -10.56 9.50
N LEU A 113 -6.55 -9.61 9.45
CA LEU A 113 -5.40 -9.67 8.54
C LEU A 113 -4.57 -10.95 8.73
N ILE A 114 -4.31 -11.39 9.96
CA ILE A 114 -3.61 -12.65 10.20
C ILE A 114 -4.33 -13.82 9.54
N GLY A 115 -5.66 -13.89 9.65
CA GLY A 115 -6.44 -14.95 9.02
C GLY A 115 -6.23 -14.99 7.51
N TYR A 116 -6.30 -13.83 6.86
CA TYR A 116 -6.08 -13.71 5.42
C TYR A 116 -4.64 -14.07 5.02
N LEU A 117 -3.62 -13.58 5.75
CA LEU A 117 -2.23 -13.91 5.49
C LEU A 117 -1.92 -15.39 5.68
N THR A 118 -2.50 -16.01 6.72
CA THR A 118 -2.36 -17.45 6.99
C THR A 118 -2.85 -18.27 5.80
N PHE A 119 -4.02 -17.92 5.25
CA PHE A 119 -4.57 -18.62 4.08
C PHE A 119 -3.72 -18.42 2.82
N PHE A 120 -3.42 -17.17 2.47
CA PHE A 120 -2.67 -16.86 1.25
C PHE A 120 -1.23 -17.38 1.30
N CYS A 121 -0.52 -17.24 2.43
CA CYS A 121 0.82 -17.79 2.56
C CYS A 121 0.83 -19.33 2.45
N GLY A 122 -0.21 -20.01 2.96
CA GLY A 122 -0.39 -21.45 2.74
C GLY A 122 -0.46 -21.80 1.25
N LEU A 123 -1.27 -21.08 0.47
CA LEU A 123 -1.37 -21.29 -0.98
C LEU A 123 -0.06 -20.99 -1.71
N LEU A 124 0.62 -19.90 -1.35
CA LEU A 124 1.87 -19.52 -1.97
C LEU A 124 3.00 -20.52 -1.67
N HIS A 125 3.01 -21.11 -0.48
CA HIS A 125 3.99 -22.13 -0.11
C HIS A 125 3.84 -23.42 -0.93
N LEU A 126 2.62 -23.77 -1.34
CA LEU A 126 2.40 -24.88 -2.28
C LEU A 126 3.14 -24.67 -3.62
N LEU A 127 3.21 -23.44 -4.11
CA LEU A 127 3.93 -23.11 -5.35
C LEU A 127 5.44 -23.26 -5.18
N ASN A 128 5.96 -22.96 -3.98
CA ASN A 128 7.36 -23.16 -3.64
C ASN A 128 7.71 -24.66 -3.63
N ASP A 129 6.94 -25.49 -2.92
CA ASP A 129 7.23 -26.92 -2.78
C ASP A 129 6.95 -27.75 -4.04
N SER A 130 6.19 -27.20 -5.00
CA SER A 130 5.89 -27.83 -6.29
C SER A 130 6.83 -27.41 -7.44
N ASN A 131 7.94 -26.73 -7.11
CA ASN A 131 8.90 -26.17 -8.06
C ASN A 131 8.25 -25.27 -9.14
N ALA A 132 7.17 -24.58 -8.78
CA ALA A 132 6.45 -23.71 -9.71
C ALA A 132 7.31 -22.49 -10.07
N ILE A 133 8.10 -21.98 -9.12
CA ILE A 133 8.99 -20.83 -9.29
C ILE A 133 10.04 -21.14 -10.38
N GLU A 134 10.70 -22.31 -10.33
CA GLU A 134 11.70 -22.75 -11.30
C GLU A 134 11.08 -22.96 -12.69
N LYS A 135 9.85 -23.44 -12.74
CA LYS A 135 9.12 -23.62 -14.00
C LYS A 135 8.77 -22.27 -14.62
N LEU A 136 8.29 -21.32 -13.82
CA LEU A 136 8.01 -19.95 -14.25
C LEU A 136 9.30 -19.22 -14.67
N ALA A 137 10.37 -19.35 -13.90
CA ALA A 137 11.68 -18.78 -14.21
C ALA A 137 12.19 -19.26 -15.59
N ARG A 138 12.01 -20.54 -15.93
CA ARG A 138 12.34 -21.07 -17.28
C ARG A 138 11.50 -20.45 -18.39
N VAL A 139 10.22 -20.15 -18.14
CA VAL A 139 9.34 -19.46 -19.10
C VAL A 139 9.77 -18.01 -19.30
N LEU A 140 10.22 -17.34 -18.24
CA LEU A 140 10.68 -15.95 -18.28
C LEU A 140 12.12 -15.81 -18.82
N ALA A 141 12.96 -16.84 -18.71
CA ALA A 141 14.38 -16.78 -19.08
C ALA A 141 14.68 -16.25 -20.50
N PRO A 142 13.95 -16.63 -21.57
CA PRO A 142 14.21 -16.11 -22.92
C PRO A 142 14.08 -14.59 -23.02
N PHE A 143 13.19 -13.98 -22.25
CA PHE A 143 13.05 -12.52 -22.17
C PHE A 143 14.27 -11.90 -21.48
N PHE A 144 14.64 -12.40 -20.31
CA PHE A 144 15.77 -11.85 -19.52
C PHE A 144 17.12 -11.95 -20.24
N VAL A 145 17.38 -13.03 -20.98
CA VAL A 145 18.63 -13.14 -21.77
C VAL A 145 18.76 -12.03 -22.82
N ARG A 146 17.65 -11.47 -23.32
CA ARG A 146 17.67 -10.39 -24.31
C ARG A 146 17.75 -9.00 -23.69
N VAL A 147 17.23 -8.83 -22.48
CA VAL A 147 17.22 -7.55 -21.77
C VAL A 147 18.56 -7.24 -21.10
N PHE A 148 19.42 -8.24 -20.90
CA PHE A 148 20.71 -8.11 -20.23
C PHE A 148 21.89 -8.44 -21.16
N PRO A 149 22.20 -7.59 -22.17
CA PRO A 149 23.17 -7.91 -23.21
C PRO A 149 24.62 -8.03 -22.72
N GLU A 150 24.96 -7.41 -21.60
CA GLU A 150 26.32 -7.40 -21.04
C GLU A 150 26.64 -8.63 -20.18
N LEU A 151 25.63 -9.42 -19.78
CA LEU A 151 25.84 -10.63 -19.00
C LEU A 151 26.29 -11.79 -19.91
N PRO A 152 27.41 -12.47 -19.61
CA PRO A 152 27.90 -13.61 -20.39
C PRO A 152 26.83 -14.69 -20.57
N LYS A 153 26.71 -15.28 -21.76
CA LYS A 153 25.74 -16.35 -22.01
C LYS A 153 25.96 -17.51 -21.03
N GLY A 154 24.89 -17.95 -20.38
CA GLY A 154 24.95 -19.05 -19.40
C GLY A 154 25.43 -18.65 -18.01
N HIS A 155 25.64 -17.35 -17.74
CA HIS A 155 26.03 -16.87 -16.41
C HIS A 155 24.97 -17.20 -15.33
N SER A 156 25.41 -17.56 -14.13
CA SER A 156 24.56 -17.92 -12.98
C SER A 156 23.53 -16.84 -12.61
N ALA A 157 23.90 -15.56 -12.79
CA ALA A 157 23.05 -14.40 -12.57
C ALA A 157 21.67 -14.53 -13.24
N TYR A 158 21.58 -15.10 -14.45
CA TYR A 158 20.30 -15.29 -15.13
C TYR A 158 19.33 -16.17 -14.33
N GLY A 159 19.84 -17.22 -13.68
CA GLY A 159 19.04 -18.10 -12.83
C GLY A 159 18.51 -17.35 -11.61
N PHE A 160 19.39 -16.69 -10.86
CA PHE A 160 18.98 -15.95 -9.67
C PHE A 160 18.01 -14.79 -9.98
N MET A 161 18.25 -14.07 -11.08
CA MET A 161 17.35 -13.00 -11.51
C MET A 161 15.98 -13.53 -11.89
N THR A 162 15.90 -14.55 -12.73
CA THR A 162 14.61 -15.11 -13.17
C THR A 162 13.83 -15.73 -12.00
N MET A 163 14.53 -16.33 -11.03
CA MET A 163 13.93 -16.80 -9.78
C MET A 163 13.42 -15.64 -8.91
N ASN A 164 14.17 -14.55 -8.78
CA ASN A 164 13.73 -13.35 -8.06
C ASN A 164 12.44 -12.77 -8.67
N PHE A 165 12.40 -12.59 -9.99
CA PHE A 165 11.21 -12.09 -10.68
C PHE A 165 10.03 -13.07 -10.61
N ALA A 166 10.27 -14.37 -10.76
CA ALA A 166 9.22 -15.38 -10.62
C ALA A 166 8.63 -15.40 -9.20
N ALA A 167 9.47 -15.31 -8.17
CA ALA A 167 9.03 -15.25 -6.79
C ALA A 167 8.22 -13.98 -6.51
N ASN A 168 8.69 -12.80 -6.92
CA ASN A 168 7.95 -11.55 -6.75
C ASN A 168 6.63 -11.55 -7.55
N PHE A 169 6.64 -12.10 -8.77
CA PHE A 169 5.43 -12.29 -9.58
C PHE A 169 4.39 -13.13 -8.88
N LEU A 170 4.78 -14.21 -8.21
CA LEU A 170 3.86 -15.05 -7.44
C LEU A 170 3.51 -14.46 -6.06
N GLY A 171 4.10 -13.33 -5.64
CA GLY A 171 3.88 -12.74 -4.31
C GLY A 171 4.65 -13.44 -3.18
N LEU A 172 5.72 -14.18 -3.52
CA LEU A 172 6.61 -14.87 -2.59
C LEU A 172 7.79 -13.97 -2.16
N ASP A 173 7.50 -12.82 -1.56
CA ASP A 173 8.49 -11.77 -1.28
C ASP A 173 9.65 -12.24 -0.38
N ASN A 174 9.36 -13.12 0.58
CA ASN A 174 10.36 -13.73 1.46
C ASN A 174 11.37 -14.59 0.69
N ALA A 175 10.95 -15.20 -0.43
CA ALA A 175 11.83 -15.97 -1.31
C ALA A 175 12.51 -15.08 -2.35
N ALA A 176 11.84 -14.01 -2.82
CA ALA A 176 12.37 -13.12 -3.83
C ALA A 176 13.67 -12.45 -3.38
N THR A 177 13.70 -11.87 -2.17
CA THR A 177 14.86 -11.06 -1.71
C THR A 177 16.18 -11.84 -1.69
N PRO A 178 16.28 -13.06 -1.12
CA PRO A 178 17.51 -13.86 -1.17
C PRO A 178 18.02 -14.13 -2.59
N PHE A 179 17.13 -14.44 -3.53
CA PHE A 179 17.52 -14.61 -4.94
C PHE A 179 18.01 -13.30 -5.55
N GLY A 180 17.41 -12.18 -5.17
CA GLY A 180 17.80 -10.86 -5.63
C GLY A 180 19.19 -10.44 -5.17
N LEU A 181 19.54 -10.70 -3.91
CA LEU A 181 20.88 -10.43 -3.39
C LEU A 181 21.94 -11.32 -4.08
N LYS A 182 21.65 -12.61 -4.26
CA LYS A 182 22.53 -13.51 -5.02
C LYS A 182 22.70 -13.08 -6.48
N ALA A 183 21.63 -12.57 -7.10
CA ALA A 183 21.72 -12.00 -8.45
C ALA A 183 22.67 -10.79 -8.49
N MET A 184 22.58 -9.89 -7.50
CA MET A 184 23.49 -8.75 -7.38
C MET A 184 24.94 -9.20 -7.20
N GLU A 185 25.20 -10.14 -6.30
CA GLU A 185 26.52 -10.72 -6.06
C GLU A 185 27.08 -11.34 -7.34
N SER A 186 26.32 -12.17 -8.04
CA SER A 186 26.72 -12.78 -9.31
C SER A 186 26.98 -11.73 -10.41
N MET A 187 26.16 -10.69 -10.52
CA MET A 187 26.44 -9.59 -11.47
C MET A 187 27.67 -8.78 -11.07
N GLN A 188 27.95 -8.68 -9.77
CA GLN A 188 29.10 -7.97 -9.24
C GLN A 188 30.40 -8.74 -9.54
N GLU A 189 30.41 -10.07 -9.57
CA GLU A 189 31.59 -10.89 -9.91
C GLU A 189 32.19 -10.48 -11.27
N VAL A 190 31.33 -10.31 -12.28
CA VAL A 190 31.74 -9.92 -13.65
C VAL A 190 31.82 -8.40 -13.86
N ASN A 191 31.48 -7.60 -12.86
CA ASN A 191 31.59 -6.14 -12.95
C ASN A 191 33.06 -5.71 -12.94
N ALA A 192 33.49 -4.95 -13.95
CA ALA A 192 34.87 -4.46 -14.05
C ALA A 192 35.21 -3.41 -12.98
N ASP A 193 34.23 -2.59 -12.57
CA ASP A 193 34.39 -1.55 -11.56
C ASP A 193 33.53 -1.86 -10.35
N LYS A 194 34.15 -2.33 -9.25
CA LYS A 194 33.42 -2.81 -8.08
C LYS A 194 32.74 -1.69 -7.28
N ASP A 195 33.23 -0.45 -7.38
CA ASP A 195 32.63 0.67 -6.65
C ASP A 195 31.45 1.29 -7.42
N ARG A 196 31.28 0.97 -8.71
CA ARG A 196 30.30 1.56 -9.61
C ARG A 196 29.29 0.55 -10.14
N ALA A 197 28.01 0.91 -10.13
CA ALA A 197 26.94 0.02 -10.58
C ALA A 197 27.10 -0.38 -12.06
N SER A 198 27.06 -1.69 -12.37
CA SER A 198 27.06 -2.20 -13.74
C SER A 198 25.71 -1.98 -14.44
N ASN A 199 25.66 -1.97 -15.78
CA ASN A 199 24.40 -1.78 -16.49
C ASN A 199 23.37 -2.89 -16.18
N SER A 200 23.84 -4.13 -16.01
CA SER A 200 23.02 -5.25 -15.58
C SER A 200 22.42 -5.05 -14.19
N GLN A 201 23.21 -4.58 -13.21
CA GLN A 201 22.69 -4.27 -11.87
C GLN A 201 21.60 -3.18 -11.93
N ILE A 202 21.81 -2.13 -12.71
CA ILE A 202 20.83 -1.04 -12.87
C ILE A 202 19.54 -1.55 -13.50
N MET A 203 19.63 -2.33 -14.59
CA MET A 203 18.46 -2.91 -15.27
C MET A 203 17.68 -3.83 -14.35
N PHE A 204 18.38 -4.73 -13.65
CA PHE A 204 17.78 -5.64 -12.67
C PHE A 204 17.01 -4.87 -11.60
N LEU A 205 17.64 -3.85 -11.01
CA LEU A 205 17.03 -3.10 -9.92
C LEU A 205 15.83 -2.25 -10.36
N CYS A 206 15.91 -1.62 -11.54
CA CYS A 206 14.79 -0.83 -12.07
C CYS A 206 13.59 -1.71 -12.42
N LEU A 207 13.82 -2.90 -12.98
CA LEU A 207 12.75 -3.86 -13.26
C LEU A 207 12.15 -4.42 -11.96
N HIS A 208 12.99 -4.70 -10.95
CA HIS A 208 12.53 -5.16 -9.63
C HIS A 208 11.70 -4.08 -8.92
N ALA A 209 12.07 -2.80 -9.08
CA ALA A 209 11.36 -1.67 -8.49
C ALA A 209 9.88 -1.58 -8.91
N ALA A 210 9.54 -2.05 -10.10
CA ALA A 210 8.16 -2.01 -10.60
C ALA A 210 7.22 -3.04 -9.92
N GLY A 211 7.77 -3.98 -9.13
CA GLY A 211 6.98 -4.81 -8.21
C GLY A 211 5.81 -5.57 -8.83
N LEU A 212 5.96 -6.10 -10.05
CA LEU A 212 4.90 -6.84 -10.74
C LEU A 212 4.49 -8.07 -9.93
N THR A 213 3.38 -7.98 -9.20
CA THR A 213 2.81 -9.05 -8.37
C THR A 213 1.45 -9.49 -8.89
N LEU A 214 1.26 -10.80 -9.06
CA LEU A 214 0.03 -11.40 -9.56
C LEU A 214 -1.11 -11.35 -8.54
N ILE A 215 -0.82 -11.65 -7.26
CA ILE A 215 -1.83 -11.62 -6.20
C ILE A 215 -1.37 -10.66 -5.11
N PRO A 216 -1.96 -9.45 -4.99
CA PRO A 216 -1.61 -8.50 -3.94
C PRO A 216 -2.29 -8.90 -2.61
N THR A 217 -1.90 -10.07 -2.09
CA THR A 217 -2.53 -10.76 -0.95
C THR A 217 -2.71 -9.87 0.28
N SER A 218 -1.68 -9.09 0.61
CA SER A 218 -1.73 -8.18 1.76
C SER A 218 -2.74 -7.04 1.55
N ILE A 219 -2.82 -6.45 0.36
CA ILE A 219 -3.76 -5.38 0.03
C ILE A 219 -5.20 -5.89 0.05
N ILE A 220 -5.44 -7.07 -0.51
CA ILE A 220 -6.74 -7.76 -0.41
C ILE A 220 -7.10 -7.99 1.07
N GLY A 221 -6.15 -8.45 1.88
CA GLY A 221 -6.33 -8.64 3.31
C GLY A 221 -6.65 -7.35 4.07
N TYR A 222 -5.96 -6.24 3.78
CA TYR A 222 -6.25 -4.93 4.39
C TYR A 222 -7.62 -4.40 3.97
N ARG A 223 -8.01 -4.56 2.70
CA ARG A 223 -9.35 -4.19 2.22
C ARG A 223 -10.44 -4.99 2.91
N ALA A 224 -10.25 -6.30 3.04
CA ALA A 224 -11.18 -7.18 3.73
C ALA A 224 -11.31 -6.82 5.22
N ALA A 225 -10.19 -6.54 5.89
CA ALA A 225 -10.17 -6.11 7.29
C ALA A 225 -10.88 -4.74 7.49
N GLN A 226 -10.83 -3.87 6.48
CA GLN A 226 -11.53 -2.58 6.47
C GLN A 226 -12.95 -2.66 5.89
N HIS A 227 -13.51 -3.88 5.74
CA HIS A 227 -14.87 -4.13 5.28
C HIS A 227 -15.18 -3.65 3.85
N ALA A 228 -14.21 -3.74 2.93
CA ALA A 228 -14.47 -3.54 1.50
C ALA A 228 -15.54 -4.51 0.99
N THR A 229 -16.45 -4.01 0.15
CA THR A 229 -17.53 -4.81 -0.44
C THR A 229 -16.97 -5.95 -1.29
N ASN A 230 -15.90 -5.65 -2.05
CA ASN A 230 -15.14 -6.65 -2.80
C ASN A 230 -13.64 -6.42 -2.57
N PRO A 231 -13.00 -7.15 -1.65
CA PRO A 231 -11.58 -6.95 -1.36
C PRO A 231 -10.63 -7.26 -2.53
N ALA A 232 -11.04 -8.11 -3.47
CA ALA A 232 -10.20 -8.55 -4.59
C ALA A 232 -10.32 -7.68 -5.85
N ASP A 233 -11.25 -6.72 -5.88
CA ASP A 233 -11.50 -5.85 -7.03
C ASP A 233 -10.25 -5.07 -7.50
N ILE A 234 -9.33 -4.75 -6.59
CA ILE A 234 -8.05 -4.09 -6.87
C ILE A 234 -7.01 -4.97 -7.58
N MET A 235 -7.19 -6.29 -7.66
CA MET A 235 -6.16 -7.21 -8.13
C MET A 235 -5.75 -6.92 -9.58
N LEU A 236 -6.71 -6.86 -10.49
CA LEU A 236 -6.45 -6.58 -11.90
C LEU A 236 -5.88 -5.15 -12.11
N PRO A 237 -6.46 -4.10 -11.51
CA PRO A 237 -5.85 -2.76 -11.53
C PRO A 237 -4.39 -2.71 -11.05
N CYS A 238 -4.04 -3.44 -9.98
CA CYS A 238 -2.66 -3.52 -9.49
C CYS A 238 -1.72 -4.22 -10.49
N ILE A 239 -2.16 -5.33 -11.09
CA ILE A 239 -1.38 -6.02 -12.14
C ILE A 239 -1.15 -5.09 -13.33
N ILE A 240 -2.19 -4.40 -13.79
CA ILE A 240 -2.09 -3.47 -14.92
C ILE A 240 -1.09 -2.35 -14.60
N THR A 241 -1.20 -1.75 -13.41
CA THR A 241 -0.36 -0.62 -13.01
C THR A 241 1.11 -1.03 -12.90
N SER A 242 1.40 -2.13 -12.21
CA SER A 242 2.76 -2.65 -12.05
C SER A 242 3.36 -3.16 -13.38
N PHE A 243 2.53 -3.68 -14.29
CA PHE A 243 2.97 -4.06 -15.64
C PHE A 243 3.41 -2.84 -16.45
N VAL A 244 2.64 -1.75 -16.43
CA VAL A 244 3.04 -0.49 -17.08
C VAL A 244 4.30 0.09 -16.44
N GLY A 245 4.44 0.01 -15.11
CA GLY A 245 5.67 0.36 -14.40
C GLY A 245 6.88 -0.46 -14.89
N THR A 246 6.70 -1.76 -15.08
CA THR A 246 7.74 -2.69 -15.56
C THR A 246 8.16 -2.33 -16.99
N ILE A 247 7.20 -1.99 -17.85
CA ILE A 247 7.48 -1.48 -19.21
C ILE A 247 8.25 -0.16 -19.12
N ALA A 248 7.82 0.77 -18.28
CA ALA A 248 8.50 2.07 -18.14
C ALA A 248 9.94 1.90 -17.68
N ALA A 249 10.20 1.02 -16.70
CA ALA A 249 11.54 0.67 -16.26
C ALA A 249 12.37 0.10 -17.41
N LEU A 250 11.83 -0.88 -18.14
CA LEU A 250 12.49 -1.48 -19.29
C LEU A 250 12.85 -0.43 -20.34
N LEU A 251 11.91 0.45 -20.70
CA LEU A 251 12.09 1.49 -21.71
C LEU A 251 13.13 2.53 -21.28
N PHE A 252 12.99 3.11 -20.08
CA PHE A 252 13.89 4.17 -19.61
C PHE A 252 15.33 3.68 -19.47
N VAL A 253 15.54 2.48 -18.91
CA VAL A 253 16.88 1.90 -18.82
C VAL A 253 17.42 1.57 -20.20
N SER A 254 16.61 0.96 -21.08
CA SER A 254 17.05 0.58 -22.42
C SER A 254 17.41 1.78 -23.29
N ILE A 255 16.66 2.88 -23.19
CA ILE A 255 17.00 4.15 -23.87
C ILE A 255 18.36 4.66 -23.36
N LYS A 256 18.56 4.66 -22.04
CA LYS A 256 19.80 5.15 -21.43
C LYS A 256 21.01 4.27 -21.77
N GLN A 257 20.82 2.95 -21.83
CA GLN A 257 21.85 1.95 -22.13
C GLN A 257 21.97 1.62 -23.63
N ARG A 258 21.10 2.20 -24.48
CA ARG A 258 21.01 1.91 -25.93
C ARG A 258 20.78 0.43 -26.25
N ILE A 259 19.97 -0.25 -25.45
CA ILE A 259 19.60 -1.65 -25.67
C ILE A 259 18.54 -1.74 -26.76
N ASN A 260 18.76 -2.60 -27.75
CA ASN A 260 17.79 -2.85 -28.81
C ASN A 260 16.66 -3.79 -28.33
N LEU A 261 15.52 -3.20 -27.97
CA LEU A 261 14.31 -3.94 -27.58
C LEU A 261 13.49 -4.46 -28.77
N LEU A 262 13.82 -4.07 -30.02
CA LEU A 262 13.08 -4.44 -31.22
C LEU A 262 13.39 -5.87 -31.69
N ASN A 263 13.30 -6.83 -30.78
CA ASN A 263 13.38 -8.25 -31.11
C ASN A 263 11.99 -8.89 -31.00
N GLY A 264 11.74 -9.93 -31.80
CA GLY A 264 10.41 -10.56 -31.87
C GLY A 264 9.90 -11.14 -30.53
N VAL A 265 10.80 -11.56 -29.62
CA VAL A 265 10.42 -12.11 -28.32
C VAL A 265 9.93 -11.02 -27.37
N VAL A 266 10.70 -9.94 -27.23
CA VAL A 266 10.35 -8.79 -26.38
C VAL A 266 9.12 -8.08 -26.93
N ILE A 267 9.08 -7.81 -28.24
CA ILE A 267 7.90 -7.22 -28.88
C ILE A 267 6.69 -8.13 -28.66
N GLY A 268 6.76 -9.42 -29.00
CA GLY A 268 5.64 -10.33 -28.87
C GLY A 268 5.09 -10.43 -27.44
N PHE A 269 5.98 -10.45 -26.44
CA PHE A 269 5.55 -10.47 -25.04
C PHE A 269 4.87 -9.16 -24.62
N VAL A 270 5.52 -8.02 -24.89
CA VAL A 270 5.01 -6.70 -24.51
C VAL A 270 3.71 -6.39 -25.23
N THR A 271 3.62 -6.62 -26.54
CA THR A 271 2.41 -6.34 -27.32
C THR A 271 1.29 -7.32 -26.98
N GLY A 272 1.60 -8.60 -26.74
CA GLY A 272 0.60 -9.59 -26.34
C GLY A 272 -0.11 -9.22 -25.04
N VAL A 273 0.66 -8.94 -23.98
CA VAL A 273 0.06 -8.54 -22.69
C VAL A 273 -0.60 -7.17 -22.77
N SER A 274 0.03 -6.20 -23.45
CA SER A 274 -0.55 -4.86 -23.62
C SER A 274 -1.87 -4.88 -24.40
N ALA A 275 -2.00 -5.75 -25.40
CA ALA A 275 -3.23 -5.91 -26.17
C ALA A 275 -4.37 -6.46 -25.31
N ILE A 276 -4.10 -7.47 -24.47
CA ILE A 276 -5.09 -8.04 -23.54
C ILE A 276 -5.57 -6.98 -22.56
N ILE A 277 -4.64 -6.24 -21.94
CA ILE A 277 -4.96 -5.16 -21.00
C ILE A 277 -5.76 -4.06 -21.68
N SER A 278 -5.34 -3.62 -22.87
CA SER A 278 -6.02 -2.54 -23.60
C SER A 278 -7.43 -2.94 -24.02
N LEU A 279 -7.62 -4.18 -24.48
CA LEU A 279 -8.93 -4.72 -24.85
C LEU A 279 -9.84 -4.83 -23.62
N LEU A 280 -9.31 -5.28 -22.48
CA LEU A 280 -10.04 -5.33 -21.22
C LEU A 280 -10.48 -3.92 -20.78
N LEU A 281 -9.55 -2.95 -20.71
CA LEU A 281 -9.87 -1.59 -20.30
C LEU A 281 -10.84 -0.91 -21.27
N PHE A 282 -10.70 -1.15 -22.57
CA PHE A 282 -11.64 -0.67 -23.58
C PHE A 282 -13.05 -1.24 -23.37
N TYR A 283 -13.16 -2.54 -23.07
CA TYR A 283 -14.45 -3.16 -22.78
C TYR A 283 -15.07 -2.61 -21.49
N VAL A 284 -14.29 -2.53 -20.40
CA VAL A 284 -14.75 -1.99 -19.12
C VAL A 284 -15.21 -0.54 -19.25
N ASN A 285 -14.52 0.27 -20.06
CA ASN A 285 -14.89 1.67 -20.27
C ASN A 285 -16.21 1.86 -21.04
N LYS A 286 -16.66 0.85 -21.80
CA LYS A 286 -17.98 0.87 -22.44
C LYS A 286 -19.13 0.56 -21.48
N LEU A 287 -18.84 -0.12 -20.37
CA LEU A 287 -19.83 -0.41 -19.35
C LEU A 287 -20.04 0.81 -18.46
N SER A 288 -21.27 1.00 -17.97
CA SER A 288 -21.59 2.13 -17.08
C SER A 288 -22.35 1.68 -15.84
N GLY A 289 -22.15 2.40 -14.74
CA GLY A 289 -22.84 2.18 -13.47
C GLY A 289 -22.76 0.73 -12.96
N ILE A 290 -23.93 0.12 -12.76
CA ILE A 290 -24.07 -1.20 -12.14
C ILE A 290 -23.45 -2.31 -12.98
N GLU A 291 -23.55 -2.24 -14.32
CA GLU A 291 -22.98 -3.27 -15.20
C GLU A 291 -21.46 -3.34 -15.07
N LYS A 292 -20.81 -2.17 -15.03
CA LYS A 292 -19.37 -2.05 -14.83
C LYS A 292 -18.97 -2.66 -13.49
N PHE A 293 -19.63 -2.26 -12.41
CA PHE A 293 -19.39 -2.79 -11.07
C PHE A 293 -19.57 -4.32 -10.99
N HIS A 294 -20.65 -4.84 -11.58
CA HIS A 294 -20.95 -6.27 -11.59
C HIS A 294 -19.91 -7.06 -12.43
N PHE A 295 -19.51 -6.54 -13.58
CA PHE A 295 -18.49 -7.16 -14.43
C PHE A 295 -17.13 -7.18 -13.76
N THR A 296 -16.62 -6.02 -13.32
CA THR A 296 -15.28 -5.91 -12.73
C THR A 296 -15.18 -6.68 -11.41
N GLY A 297 -16.25 -6.66 -10.61
CA GLY A 297 -16.32 -7.44 -9.38
C GLY A 297 -16.26 -8.95 -9.62
N ASN A 298 -17.07 -9.47 -10.55
CA ASN A 298 -17.05 -10.88 -10.91
C ASN A 298 -15.77 -11.30 -11.62
N LEU A 299 -15.19 -10.43 -12.45
CA LEU A 299 -13.93 -10.69 -13.13
C LEU A 299 -12.80 -10.85 -12.11
N SER A 300 -12.65 -9.91 -11.17
CA SER A 300 -11.59 -10.00 -10.16
C SER A 300 -11.75 -11.22 -9.25
N ASN A 301 -12.97 -11.51 -8.78
CA ASN A 301 -13.25 -12.69 -7.96
C ASN A 301 -13.07 -14.01 -8.74
N GLY A 302 -13.53 -14.04 -9.99
CA GLY A 302 -13.40 -15.18 -10.88
C GLY A 302 -11.94 -15.51 -11.18
N VAL A 303 -11.12 -14.48 -11.48
CA VAL A 303 -9.68 -14.64 -11.67
C VAL A 303 -9.00 -15.14 -10.39
N LEU A 304 -9.38 -14.61 -9.22
CA LEU A 304 -8.82 -15.08 -7.94
C LEU A 304 -9.14 -16.55 -7.69
N LEU A 305 -10.40 -16.95 -7.80
CA LEU A 305 -10.82 -18.35 -7.63
C LEU A 305 -10.17 -19.27 -8.67
N PHE A 306 -10.03 -18.80 -9.91
CA PHE A 306 -9.36 -19.54 -10.97
C PHE A 306 -7.87 -19.75 -10.65
N ILE A 307 -7.17 -18.72 -10.15
CA ILE A 307 -5.78 -18.85 -9.72
C ILE A 307 -5.66 -19.86 -8.57
N ILE A 308 -6.54 -19.80 -7.56
CA ILE A 308 -6.55 -20.77 -6.45
C ILE A 308 -6.75 -22.19 -6.99
N LEU A 309 -7.74 -22.39 -7.87
CA LEU A 309 -7.99 -23.67 -8.52
C LEU A 309 -6.76 -24.16 -9.29
N LEU A 310 -6.10 -23.29 -10.06
CA LEU A 310 -4.89 -23.63 -10.80
C LEU A 310 -3.74 -24.03 -9.88
N ILE A 311 -3.54 -23.33 -8.75
CA ILE A 311 -2.52 -23.69 -7.76
C ILE A 311 -2.79 -25.10 -7.24
N VAL A 312 -4.01 -25.36 -6.75
CA VAL A 312 -4.36 -26.67 -6.17
C VAL A 312 -4.28 -27.78 -7.21
N ALA A 313 -4.83 -27.58 -8.41
CA ALA A 313 -4.78 -28.55 -9.49
C ALA A 313 -3.32 -28.84 -9.94
N TYR A 314 -2.48 -27.81 -10.02
CA TYR A 314 -1.06 -27.97 -10.32
C TYR A 314 -0.33 -28.78 -9.25
N CYS A 315 -0.61 -28.52 -7.96
CA CYS A 315 0.01 -29.25 -6.86
C CYS A 315 -0.43 -30.72 -6.81
N ILE A 316 -1.69 -31.02 -7.10
CA ILE A 316 -2.19 -32.39 -7.27
C ILE A 316 -1.48 -33.07 -8.44
N TRP A 317 -1.33 -32.39 -9.57
CA TRP A 317 -0.59 -32.93 -10.72
C TRP A 317 0.89 -33.19 -10.40
N GLN A 318 1.49 -32.40 -9.51
CA GLN A 318 2.88 -32.51 -9.07
C GLN A 318 3.07 -33.27 -7.75
N GLU A 319 2.11 -34.08 -7.30
CA GLU A 319 2.14 -34.78 -6.01
C GLU A 319 3.45 -35.59 -5.78
N LYS A 320 4.06 -36.09 -6.86
CA LYS A 320 5.34 -36.81 -6.80
C LYS A 320 6.48 -35.96 -6.23
N ILE A 321 6.52 -34.66 -6.53
CA ILE A 321 7.56 -33.74 -6.04
C ILE A 321 7.42 -33.57 -4.51
N PHE A 322 6.19 -33.44 -4.01
CA PHE A 322 5.94 -33.36 -2.57
C PHE A 322 6.43 -34.62 -1.84
N LYS A 323 6.16 -35.81 -2.40
CA LYS A 323 6.65 -37.08 -1.86
C LYS A 323 8.19 -37.16 -1.85
N GLN A 324 8.86 -36.66 -2.89
CA GLN A 324 10.32 -36.60 -2.95
C GLN A 324 10.91 -35.68 -1.87
N ASN A 325 10.21 -34.59 -1.56
CA ASN A 325 10.57 -33.65 -0.51
C ASN A 325 10.13 -34.13 0.90
N ASN A 326 9.69 -35.38 1.05
CA ASN A 326 9.17 -35.96 2.30
C ASN A 326 8.04 -35.13 2.94
N THR A 327 7.17 -34.54 2.12
CA THR A 327 6.00 -33.75 2.54
C THR A 327 4.76 -34.14 1.73
N ASN A 328 3.61 -33.53 2.01
CA ASN A 328 2.40 -33.63 1.21
C ASN A 328 1.76 -32.24 1.05
N ILE A 329 0.74 -32.15 0.19
CA ILE A 329 0.07 -30.88 -0.14
C ILE A 329 -0.50 -30.21 1.13
N PHE A 330 -1.11 -30.98 2.02
CA PHE A 330 -1.68 -30.42 3.25
C PHE A 330 -0.60 -29.90 4.20
N ASP A 331 0.45 -30.67 4.44
CA ASP A 331 1.56 -30.27 5.33
C ASP A 331 2.34 -29.07 4.78
N SER A 332 2.52 -29.01 3.45
CA SER A 332 3.10 -27.85 2.76
C SER A 332 2.23 -26.60 2.96
N PHE A 333 0.90 -26.72 2.77
CA PHE A 333 -0.03 -25.62 3.03
C PHE A 333 0.03 -25.16 4.49
N VAL A 334 0.00 -26.09 5.46
CA VAL A 334 0.07 -25.77 6.89
C VAL A 334 1.40 -25.11 7.26
N THR A 335 2.49 -25.51 6.61
CA THR A 335 3.81 -24.87 6.79
C THR A 335 3.77 -23.42 6.32
N GLY A 336 3.26 -23.17 5.11
CA GLY A 336 3.03 -21.81 4.61
C GLY A 336 2.07 -20.98 5.47
N ALA A 337 1.05 -21.62 6.03
CA ALA A 337 0.10 -20.96 6.92
C ALA A 337 0.77 -20.43 8.20
N LYS A 338 1.73 -21.19 8.77
CA LYS A 338 2.55 -20.73 9.91
C LYS A 338 3.42 -19.53 9.54
N ASP A 339 3.94 -19.47 8.32
CA ASP A 339 4.69 -18.31 7.82
C ASP A 339 3.80 -17.08 7.72
N GLY A 340 2.55 -17.25 7.27
CA GLY A 340 1.55 -16.17 7.24
C GLY A 340 1.22 -15.63 8.62
N PHE A 341 0.99 -16.51 9.60
CA PHE A 341 0.80 -16.13 11.00
C PHE A 341 2.00 -15.36 11.56
N THR A 342 3.22 -15.88 11.34
CA THR A 342 4.47 -15.24 11.76
C THR A 342 4.65 -13.86 11.13
N THR A 343 4.28 -13.73 9.85
CA THR A 343 4.31 -12.45 9.13
C THR A 343 3.35 -11.45 9.77
N GLY A 344 2.13 -11.87 10.11
CA GLY A 344 1.18 -11.05 10.84
C GLY A 344 1.75 -10.53 12.17
N LEU A 345 2.40 -11.39 12.96
CA LEU A 345 3.06 -10.98 14.21
C LEU A 345 4.19 -9.96 13.98
N ARG A 346 4.99 -10.13 12.93
CA ARG A 346 6.06 -9.19 12.59
C ARG A 346 5.53 -7.81 12.19
N VAL A 347 4.38 -7.75 11.54
CA VAL A 347 3.79 -6.50 11.03
C VAL A 347 3.08 -5.70 12.13
N LEU A 348 2.58 -6.36 13.19
CA LEU A 348 1.82 -5.72 14.28
C LEU A 348 2.50 -4.49 14.91
N PRO A 349 3.76 -4.57 15.38
CA PRO A 349 4.36 -3.44 16.11
C PRO A 349 4.49 -2.20 15.22
N TYR A 350 4.80 -2.41 13.93
CA TYR A 350 4.86 -1.34 12.96
C TYR A 350 3.46 -0.76 12.72
N MET A 351 2.43 -1.57 12.53
CA MET A 351 1.06 -1.05 12.33
C MET A 351 0.60 -0.19 13.51
N VAL A 352 0.79 -0.65 14.74
CA VAL A 352 0.40 0.09 15.94
C VAL A 352 1.15 1.42 16.03
N ALA A 353 2.48 1.41 15.95
CA ALA A 353 3.28 2.62 16.04
C ALA A 353 2.90 3.65 14.98
N MET A 354 2.68 3.19 13.75
CA MET A 354 2.40 4.02 12.60
C MET A 354 0.99 4.62 12.62
N LEU A 355 -0.02 3.83 12.97
CA LEU A 355 -1.40 4.33 13.07
C LEU A 355 -1.57 5.27 14.27
N VAL A 356 -0.86 5.02 15.38
CA VAL A 356 -0.83 5.97 16.52
C VAL A 356 -0.15 7.29 16.10
N ALA A 357 0.96 7.23 15.38
CA ALA A 357 1.62 8.44 14.87
C ALA A 357 0.69 9.24 13.94
N LEU A 358 -0.03 8.56 13.05
CA LEU A 358 -1.01 9.19 12.16
C LEU A 358 -2.23 9.74 12.91
N SER A 359 -2.70 9.04 13.94
CA SER A 359 -3.76 9.51 14.84
C SER A 359 -3.38 10.84 15.48
N ILE A 360 -2.19 10.93 16.08
CA ILE A 360 -1.69 12.17 16.70
C ILE A 360 -1.54 13.26 15.63
N PHE A 361 -1.01 12.93 14.46
CA PHE A 361 -0.80 13.88 13.36
C PHE A 361 -2.11 14.46 12.82
N ARG A 362 -3.15 13.63 12.62
CA ARG A 362 -4.48 14.08 12.19
C ARG A 362 -5.17 14.91 13.26
N ASN A 363 -5.17 14.44 14.50
CA ASN A 363 -5.81 15.16 15.61
C ASN A 363 -5.07 16.46 15.97
N SER A 364 -3.80 16.61 15.61
CA SER A 364 -3.08 17.89 15.75
C SER A 364 -3.58 18.97 14.79
N GLY A 365 -4.24 18.61 13.68
CA GLY A 365 -4.62 19.54 12.62
C GLY A 365 -3.50 19.87 11.61
N LEU A 366 -2.25 19.47 11.85
CA LEU A 366 -1.14 19.68 10.90
C LEU A 366 -1.39 18.99 9.56
N MET A 367 -2.01 17.80 9.58
CA MET A 367 -2.37 17.10 8.34
C MET A 367 -3.31 17.94 7.48
N ASN A 368 -4.30 18.62 8.09
CA ASN A 368 -5.24 19.47 7.36
C ASN A 368 -4.50 20.64 6.70
N ILE A 369 -3.59 21.31 7.44
CA ILE A 369 -2.79 22.42 6.90
C ILE A 369 -2.00 21.98 5.65
N ILE A 370 -1.37 20.80 5.71
CA ILE A 370 -0.60 20.26 4.59
C ILE A 370 -1.52 19.88 3.43
N MET A 371 -2.64 19.21 3.71
CA MET A 371 -3.59 18.77 2.70
C MET A 371 -4.33 19.94 2.05
N ASP A 372 -4.62 21.01 2.78
CA ASP A 372 -5.23 22.23 2.26
C ASP A 372 -4.27 22.97 1.34
N GLY A 373 -2.99 23.08 1.73
CA GLY A 373 -1.94 23.62 0.88
C GLY A 373 -1.77 22.80 -0.40
N LEU A 374 -1.71 21.47 -0.28
CA LEU A 374 -1.63 20.56 -1.43
C LEU A 374 -2.87 20.70 -2.32
N SER A 375 -4.06 20.74 -1.73
CA SER A 375 -5.32 20.91 -2.45
C SER A 375 -5.37 22.24 -3.20
N ALA A 376 -4.98 23.34 -2.56
CA ALA A 376 -4.90 24.64 -3.20
C ALA A 376 -3.98 24.62 -4.43
N THR A 377 -2.82 23.96 -4.35
CA THR A 377 -1.90 23.87 -5.49
C THR A 377 -2.41 22.96 -6.61
N LEU A 378 -2.99 21.81 -6.27
CA LEU A 378 -3.38 20.81 -7.28
C LEU A 378 -4.75 21.10 -7.91
N ASN A 379 -5.64 21.79 -7.20
CA ASN A 379 -6.91 22.26 -7.76
C ASN A 379 -6.69 23.27 -8.90
N VAL A 380 -5.60 24.05 -8.87
CA VAL A 380 -5.21 24.93 -9.99
C VAL A 380 -4.96 24.14 -11.28
N PHE A 381 -4.49 22.90 -11.16
CA PHE A 381 -4.27 21.99 -12.28
C PHE A 381 -5.49 21.09 -12.58
N GLY A 382 -6.63 21.33 -11.93
CA GLY A 382 -7.86 20.55 -12.13
C GLY A 382 -7.78 19.10 -11.63
N VAL A 383 -6.89 18.81 -10.68
CA VAL A 383 -6.81 17.47 -10.07
C VAL A 383 -8.03 17.26 -9.17
N ASP A 384 -8.69 16.12 -9.33
CA ASP A 384 -9.85 15.75 -8.52
C ASP A 384 -9.48 15.61 -7.03
N PRO A 385 -10.23 16.23 -6.10
CA PRO A 385 -9.98 16.14 -4.67
C PRO A 385 -9.81 14.72 -4.14
N GLN A 386 -10.51 13.73 -4.72
CA GLN A 386 -10.39 12.33 -4.31
C GLN A 386 -9.03 11.72 -4.65
N ILE A 387 -8.37 12.22 -5.70
CA ILE A 387 -6.97 11.83 -6.02
C ILE A 387 -6.04 12.43 -4.98
N ILE A 388 -6.25 13.70 -4.63
CA ILE A 388 -5.40 14.44 -3.68
C ILE A 388 -5.34 13.71 -2.33
N GLN A 389 -6.48 13.17 -1.87
CA GLN A 389 -6.59 12.38 -0.65
C GLN A 389 -5.71 11.12 -0.62
N ALA A 390 -5.36 10.55 -1.77
CA ALA A 390 -4.50 9.36 -1.88
C ALA A 390 -3.01 9.69 -2.09
N ILE A 391 -2.65 10.94 -2.41
CA ILE A 391 -1.27 11.38 -2.69
C ILE A 391 -0.27 11.08 -1.55
N PRO A 392 -0.63 11.19 -0.25
CA PRO A 392 0.29 10.84 0.82
C PRO A 392 0.86 9.41 0.70
N VAL A 393 0.07 8.46 0.20
CA VAL A 393 0.52 7.08 -0.05
C VAL A 393 1.57 7.05 -1.17
N ALA A 394 1.29 7.71 -2.29
CA ALA A 394 2.20 7.82 -3.43
C ALA A 394 3.54 8.47 -3.05
N LEU A 395 3.51 9.56 -2.28
CA LEU A 395 4.72 10.25 -1.82
C LEU A 395 5.55 9.40 -0.86
N MET A 396 4.89 8.63 0.01
CA MET A 396 5.58 7.80 0.99
C MET A 396 6.11 6.48 0.41
N ARG A 397 5.51 5.96 -0.67
CA ARG A 397 5.84 4.64 -1.22
C ARG A 397 7.33 4.46 -1.57
N PRO A 398 8.01 5.40 -2.25
CA PRO A 398 9.45 5.27 -2.56
C PRO A 398 10.33 5.17 -1.31
N PHE A 399 9.92 5.78 -0.21
CA PHE A 399 10.69 5.84 1.04
C PHE A 399 10.37 4.70 2.00
N SER A 400 9.10 4.26 2.06
CA SER A 400 8.65 3.27 3.03
C SER A 400 7.34 2.58 2.69
N ALA A 401 7.41 1.26 2.66
CA ALA A 401 6.24 0.39 2.55
C ALA A 401 5.36 0.45 3.80
N GLY A 402 5.95 0.50 4.99
CA GLY A 402 5.21 0.61 6.25
C GLY A 402 4.52 1.98 6.38
N GLY A 403 5.21 3.04 5.95
CA GLY A 403 4.69 4.40 5.90
C GLY A 403 3.53 4.57 4.95
N SER A 404 3.72 4.19 3.68
CA SER A 404 2.64 4.23 2.69
C SER A 404 1.45 3.38 3.12
N ARG A 405 1.68 2.23 3.75
CA ARG A 405 0.61 1.36 4.26
C ARG A 405 -0.17 2.00 5.41
N GLY A 406 0.50 2.71 6.31
CA GLY A 406 -0.18 3.48 7.35
C GLY A 406 -1.14 4.50 6.75
N PHE A 407 -0.66 5.28 5.78
CA PHE A 407 -1.50 6.25 5.06
C PHE A 407 -2.62 5.58 4.23
N MET A 408 -2.38 4.41 3.64
CA MET A 408 -3.40 3.65 2.91
C MET A 408 -4.52 3.16 3.84
N LEU A 409 -4.17 2.61 5.01
CA LEU A 409 -5.14 2.18 6.02
C LEU A 409 -5.94 3.36 6.56
N ASP A 410 -5.27 4.49 6.80
CA ASP A 410 -5.90 5.75 7.22
C ASP A 410 -6.85 6.30 6.15
N ALA A 411 -6.47 6.28 4.87
CA ALA A 411 -7.33 6.69 3.77
C ALA A 411 -8.58 5.81 3.65
N MET A 412 -8.43 4.48 3.74
CA MET A 412 -9.59 3.56 3.73
C MET A 412 -10.49 3.75 4.95
N LYS A 413 -9.91 4.04 6.12
CA LYS A 413 -10.69 4.32 7.33
C LYS A 413 -11.44 5.65 7.25
N THR A 414 -10.82 6.66 6.65
CA THR A 414 -11.36 8.03 6.56
C THR A 414 -12.41 8.16 5.47
N TYR A 415 -12.11 7.68 4.27
CA TYR A 415 -12.91 7.90 3.06
C TYR A 415 -13.73 6.67 2.66
N GLY A 416 -13.44 5.51 3.26
CA GLY A 416 -14.02 4.22 2.91
C GLY A 416 -13.12 3.41 1.97
N PRO A 417 -13.09 2.07 2.09
CA PRO A 417 -12.24 1.23 1.25
C PRO A 417 -12.67 1.24 -0.22
N ASP A 418 -13.96 1.39 -0.50
CA ASP A 418 -14.52 1.39 -1.86
C ASP A 418 -14.62 2.81 -2.47
N SER A 419 -14.15 3.83 -1.75
CA SER A 419 -13.98 5.17 -2.32
C SER A 419 -12.83 5.19 -3.33
N LEU A 420 -12.85 6.16 -4.26
CA LEU A 420 -11.75 6.35 -5.20
C LEU A 420 -10.43 6.57 -4.46
N ALA A 421 -10.43 7.33 -3.35
CA ALA A 421 -9.25 7.56 -2.53
C ALA A 421 -8.73 6.25 -1.90
N GLY A 422 -9.62 5.39 -1.40
CA GLY A 422 -9.28 4.08 -0.84
C GLY A 422 -8.72 3.11 -1.87
N GLN A 423 -9.38 3.00 -3.03
CA GLN A 423 -8.94 2.16 -4.15
C GLN A 423 -7.60 2.66 -4.72
N LEU A 424 -7.47 3.96 -4.99
CA LEU A 424 -6.24 4.55 -5.52
C LEU A 424 -5.07 4.39 -4.54
N SER A 425 -5.31 4.53 -3.24
CA SER A 425 -4.30 4.25 -2.20
C SER A 425 -3.83 2.80 -2.25
N CYS A 426 -4.73 1.84 -2.50
CA CYS A 426 -4.37 0.43 -2.69
C CYS A 426 -3.51 0.24 -3.94
N LEU A 427 -3.85 0.89 -5.07
CA LEU A 427 -3.05 0.82 -6.28
C LEU A 427 -1.65 1.42 -6.06
N PHE A 428 -1.53 2.60 -5.45
CA PHE A 428 -0.22 3.19 -5.12
C PHE A 428 0.62 2.27 -4.22
N GLN A 429 -0.02 1.60 -3.26
CA GLN A 429 0.66 0.65 -2.39
C GLN A 429 1.16 -0.60 -3.15
N GLY A 430 0.43 -1.05 -4.18
CA GLY A 430 0.73 -2.25 -4.95
C GLY A 430 1.52 -2.03 -6.25
N ALA A 431 1.74 -0.79 -6.68
CA ALA A 431 2.23 -0.50 -8.03
C ALA A 431 3.77 -0.48 -8.19
N ALA A 432 4.52 -0.30 -7.12
CA ALA A 432 5.99 -0.23 -7.14
C ALA A 432 6.54 -0.62 -5.78
N GLU A 433 7.82 -0.95 -5.68
CA GLU A 433 8.56 -1.22 -4.45
C GLU A 433 9.11 0.05 -3.78
N THR A 434 9.77 -0.13 -2.64
CA THR A 434 10.42 0.99 -1.91
C THR A 434 11.76 1.38 -2.53
N THR A 435 11.75 2.31 -3.50
CA THR A 435 12.93 2.76 -4.25
C THR A 435 14.19 2.97 -3.42
N PHE A 436 14.13 3.78 -2.35
CA PHE A 436 15.31 4.09 -1.55
C PHE A 436 15.83 2.88 -0.75
N TYR A 437 14.92 2.04 -0.25
CA TYR A 437 15.28 0.82 0.49
C TYR A 437 15.88 -0.23 -0.45
N VAL A 438 15.27 -0.45 -1.61
CA VAL A 438 15.77 -1.38 -2.63
C VAL A 438 17.18 -0.98 -3.07
N ILE A 439 17.43 0.30 -3.36
CA ILE A 439 18.78 0.81 -3.67
C ILE A 439 19.76 0.53 -2.54
N ALA A 440 19.41 0.90 -1.30
CA ALA A 440 20.30 0.74 -0.15
C ALA A 440 20.62 -0.73 0.14
N LEU A 441 19.61 -1.60 0.07
CA LEU A 441 19.76 -3.04 0.34
C LEU A 441 20.60 -3.73 -0.72
N TYR A 442 20.23 -3.56 -2.00
CA TYR A 442 20.81 -4.33 -3.09
C TYR A 442 22.20 -3.82 -3.50
N PHE A 443 22.45 -2.51 -3.54
CA PHE A 443 23.81 -2.01 -3.77
C PHE A 443 24.68 -2.16 -2.52
N GLY A 444 24.08 -2.06 -1.33
CA GLY A 444 24.78 -2.29 -0.06
C GLY A 444 25.32 -3.71 0.06
N SER A 445 24.57 -4.73 -0.41
CA SER A 445 25.01 -6.13 -0.34
C SER A 445 26.26 -6.42 -1.19
N VAL A 446 26.51 -5.60 -2.22
CA VAL A 446 27.68 -5.73 -3.11
C VAL A 446 28.69 -4.58 -2.97
N ASN A 447 28.52 -3.74 -1.95
CA ASN A 447 29.38 -2.60 -1.63
C ASN A 447 29.57 -1.58 -2.78
N VAL A 448 28.57 -1.43 -3.66
CA VAL A 448 28.58 -0.40 -4.72
C VAL A 448 28.30 0.97 -4.11
N LYS A 449 29.16 1.95 -4.39
CA LYS A 449 29.07 3.33 -3.88
C LYS A 449 28.46 4.28 -4.90
N GLU A 450 28.83 4.15 -6.18
CA GLU A 450 28.30 4.98 -7.26
C GLU A 450 27.12 4.29 -7.95
N THR A 451 25.90 4.66 -7.55
CA THR A 451 24.64 4.10 -8.10
C THR A 451 24.26 4.66 -9.48
N ARG A 452 25.07 5.57 -10.04
CA ARG A 452 24.89 6.21 -11.36
C ARG A 452 23.51 6.86 -11.48
N TYR A 453 22.72 6.46 -12.48
CA TYR A 453 21.39 7.02 -12.78
C TYR A 453 20.24 6.16 -12.24
N THR A 454 20.53 5.15 -11.40
CA THR A 454 19.53 4.19 -10.91
C THR A 454 18.41 4.88 -10.15
N LEU A 455 18.74 5.76 -9.20
CA LEU A 455 17.77 6.49 -8.40
C LEU A 455 16.83 7.34 -9.27
N SER A 456 17.38 8.09 -10.22
CA SER A 456 16.60 8.96 -11.10
C SER A 456 15.62 8.17 -11.98
N ILE A 457 16.04 7.01 -12.50
CA ILE A 457 15.14 6.16 -13.29
C ILE A 457 14.07 5.54 -12.40
N MET A 458 14.42 4.99 -11.23
CA MET A 458 13.44 4.38 -10.34
C MET A 458 12.38 5.39 -9.88
N LEU A 459 12.76 6.63 -9.53
CA LEU A 459 11.79 7.69 -9.19
C LEU A 459 10.91 8.10 -10.38
N LEU A 460 11.44 8.06 -11.61
CA LEU A 460 10.65 8.31 -12.81
C LEU A 460 9.65 7.17 -13.06
N VAL A 461 10.04 5.92 -12.80
CA VAL A 461 9.14 4.75 -12.85
C VAL A 461 8.07 4.87 -11.78
N ASP A 462 8.41 5.25 -10.55
CA ASP A 462 7.44 5.50 -9.47
C ASP A 462 6.40 6.54 -9.91
N LEU A 463 6.83 7.63 -10.56
CA LEU A 463 5.92 8.63 -11.12
C LEU A 463 5.01 8.04 -12.21
N VAL A 464 5.53 7.21 -13.11
CA VAL A 464 4.71 6.51 -14.11
C VAL A 464 3.69 5.59 -13.45
N CYS A 465 4.09 4.85 -12.41
CA CYS A 465 3.18 4.02 -11.63
C CYS A 465 2.06 4.84 -10.98
N VAL A 466 2.37 6.01 -10.42
CA VAL A 466 1.38 6.92 -9.84
C VAL A 466 0.40 7.44 -10.89
N LEU A 467 0.90 7.93 -12.02
CA LEU A 467 0.03 8.43 -13.11
C LEU A 467 -0.83 7.30 -13.70
N THR A 468 -0.25 6.11 -13.87
CA THR A 468 -0.96 4.94 -14.35
C THR A 468 -2.05 4.51 -13.37
N ALA A 469 -1.75 4.46 -12.07
CA ALA A 469 -2.72 4.11 -11.05
C ALA A 469 -3.94 5.05 -11.09
N ILE A 470 -3.73 6.35 -11.27
CA ILE A 470 -4.81 7.34 -11.40
C ILE A 470 -5.69 7.04 -12.63
N VAL A 471 -5.07 6.79 -13.78
CA VAL A 471 -5.79 6.49 -15.03
C VAL A 471 -6.55 5.17 -14.91
N VAL A 472 -5.89 4.11 -14.46
CA VAL A 472 -6.47 2.77 -14.31
C VAL A 472 -7.60 2.79 -13.29
N CYS A 473 -7.44 3.48 -12.15
CA CYS A 473 -8.48 3.60 -11.13
C CYS A 473 -9.75 4.24 -11.71
N ARG A 474 -9.61 5.32 -12.50
CA ARG A 474 -10.75 6.00 -13.15
C ARG A 474 -11.39 5.19 -14.28
N LEU A 475 -10.61 4.40 -15.00
CA LEU A 475 -11.13 3.58 -16.10
C LEU A 475 -11.81 2.31 -15.59
N TYR A 476 -11.28 1.72 -14.52
CA TYR A 476 -11.68 0.40 -14.03
C TYR A 476 -12.82 0.44 -13.00
N PHE A 477 -12.78 1.39 -12.07
CA PHE A 477 -13.88 1.69 -11.15
C PHE A 477 -14.76 2.78 -11.76
#